data_AF-A0A499W6P4-F1
#
_entry.id   AF-A0A499W6P4-F1
#
_cell.length_a   1.000
_cell.length_b   1.000
_cell.length_c   1.000
_cell.angle_alpha   90.00
_cell.angle_beta   90.00
_cell.angle_gamma   90.00
#
_symmetry.space_group_name_H-M   'P 1'
#
loop_
_entity.id
_entity.type
_entity.pdbx_description
1 polymer ?
#
loop_
_entity_poly.entity_id
_entity_poly.type
_entity_poly.pdbx_seq_one_letter_code
_entity_poly.pdbx_strand_id
1 'polypeptide(L)'
;MARRSPAAGRAGKVVIDRDWDEPLLDIGTAAKRERVAARVNRWIDGCAAKGFDAVEPDNYDSYTRSRHLLTAQDATAFVRLLSAHAHARHLAIAQKNTVELAGVRKKAGLDFAVAEECGAYDECGAYAKAFDDRVLVIEYTDSGLRKARSGYGGRLSIVRRDVLVSTPGSTDYIRRTR
;
A
#
# COMPACT_ATOMS: atom_id res chain seq x y z
N MET A 1 5.55 19.04 18.83
CA MET A 1 4.35 18.21 18.59
C MET A 1 3.75 18.54 17.23
N ALA A 2 3.92 17.69 16.22
CA ALA A 2 3.26 17.87 14.93
C ALA A 2 1.84 17.30 15.01
N ARG A 3 0.82 18.16 14.92
CA ARG A 3 -0.59 17.76 14.89
C ARG A 3 -0.83 16.89 13.65
N ARG A 4 -1.44 15.71 13.81
CA ARG A 4 -1.95 14.90 12.71
C ARG A 4 -2.94 15.77 11.93
N SER A 5 -2.76 15.95 10.62
CA SER A 5 -3.72 16.70 9.77
C SER A 5 -4.56 15.70 8.99
N PRO A 6 -5.70 15.27 9.54
CA PRO A 6 -6.61 14.41 8.81
C PRO A 6 -7.22 15.14 7.60
N ALA A 7 -7.62 14.38 6.58
CA ALA A 7 -8.46 14.84 5.49
C ALA A 7 -9.70 15.49 6.09
N ALA A 8 -9.95 16.75 5.73
CA ALA A 8 -11.01 17.54 6.30
C ALA A 8 -12.10 17.81 5.26
N GLY A 9 -13.34 17.40 5.56
CA GLY A 9 -14.51 17.77 4.77
C GLY A 9 -14.88 19.25 4.90
N ARG A 10 -15.95 19.69 4.20
CA ARG A 10 -16.53 21.03 4.40
C ARG A 10 -16.77 21.27 5.91
N ALA A 11 -16.24 22.37 6.43
CA ALA A 11 -16.20 22.77 7.85
C ALA A 11 -15.16 22.08 8.77
N GLY A 12 -14.09 21.48 8.25
CA GLY A 12 -12.94 21.05 9.08
C GLY A 12 -13.12 19.70 9.79
N LYS A 13 -14.16 18.94 9.45
CA LYS A 13 -14.45 17.62 10.04
C LYS A 13 -13.52 16.55 9.47
N VAL A 14 -12.91 15.77 10.36
CA VAL A 14 -12.10 14.59 10.05
C VAL A 14 -12.90 13.60 9.20
N VAL A 15 -12.32 13.14 8.08
CA VAL A 15 -12.85 12.00 7.32
C VAL A 15 -12.26 10.72 7.90
N ILE A 16 -13.15 9.84 8.35
CA ILE A 16 -12.85 8.53 8.90
C ILE A 16 -13.13 7.46 7.85
N ASP A 17 -12.15 6.59 7.64
CA ASP A 17 -12.33 5.31 6.97
C ASP A 17 -13.23 4.43 7.85
N ARG A 18 -14.37 4.00 7.32
CA ARG A 18 -15.34 3.24 8.11
C ARG A 18 -14.94 1.79 8.33
N ASP A 19 -14.12 1.25 7.44
CA ASP A 19 -13.74 -0.15 7.49
C ASP A 19 -12.66 -0.38 8.56
N TRP A 20 -11.89 0.67 8.87
CA TRP A 20 -10.76 0.61 9.80
C TRP A 20 -10.86 1.58 10.99
N ASP A 21 -11.88 2.45 11.05
CA ASP A 21 -12.03 3.54 12.04
C ASP A 21 -10.79 4.47 12.11
N GLU A 22 -10.16 4.71 10.96
CA GLU A 22 -8.94 5.50 10.86
C GLU A 22 -9.14 6.85 10.16
N PRO A 23 -8.52 7.94 10.64
CA PRO A 23 -8.54 9.20 9.94
C PRO A 23 -7.68 9.17 8.67
N LEU A 24 -8.28 9.52 7.52
CA LEU A 24 -7.53 9.71 6.28
C LEU A 24 -6.54 10.87 6.42
N LEU A 25 -5.41 10.82 5.72
CA LEU A 25 -4.42 11.91 5.71
C LEU A 25 -4.79 12.95 4.64
N ASP A 26 -4.72 14.24 4.98
CA ASP A 26 -4.96 15.29 4.00
C ASP A 26 -3.73 15.50 3.11
N ILE A 27 -3.82 15.02 1.88
CA ILE A 27 -2.79 15.13 0.84
C ILE A 27 -3.23 15.97 -0.36
N GLY A 28 -4.30 16.78 -0.22
CA GLY A 28 -4.93 17.47 -1.35
C GLY A 28 -4.18 18.69 -1.90
N THR A 29 -3.14 19.18 -1.21
CA THR A 29 -2.28 20.26 -1.72
C THR A 29 -0.80 19.89 -1.57
N ALA A 30 0.08 20.51 -2.36
CA ALA A 30 1.51 20.26 -2.30
C ALA A 30 2.08 20.47 -0.88
N ALA A 31 1.78 21.60 -0.24
CA ALA A 31 2.23 21.89 1.13
C ALA A 31 1.69 20.89 2.16
N LYS A 32 0.47 20.37 1.96
CA LYS A 32 -0.08 19.32 2.83
C LYS A 32 0.63 17.97 2.61
N ARG A 33 0.86 17.59 1.35
CA ARG A 33 1.65 16.39 0.98
C ARG A 33 3.04 16.42 1.58
N GLU A 34 3.77 17.52 1.46
CA GLU A 34 5.12 17.67 2.00
C GLU A 34 5.13 17.55 3.53
N ARG A 35 4.17 18.17 4.22
CA ARG A 35 4.04 18.06 5.68
C ARG A 35 3.78 16.61 6.13
N VAL A 36 2.89 15.91 5.44
CA VAL A 36 2.59 14.50 5.73
C VAL A 36 3.79 13.62 5.40
N ALA A 37 4.43 13.83 4.24
CA ALA A 37 5.60 13.07 3.79
C ALA A 37 6.76 13.23 4.77
N ALA A 38 7.02 14.44 5.28
CA ALA A 38 8.03 14.66 6.31
C ALA A 38 7.79 13.85 7.60
N ARG A 39 6.53 13.49 7.91
CA ARG A 39 6.23 12.59 9.04
C ARG A 39 6.51 11.14 8.68
N VAL A 40 6.04 10.66 7.53
CA VAL A 40 6.22 9.29 7.06
C VAL A 40 7.70 8.99 6.80
N ASN A 41 8.45 9.95 6.26
CA ASN A 41 9.87 9.83 5.98
C ASN A 41 10.71 9.53 7.22
N ARG A 42 10.29 9.98 8.41
CA ARG A 42 10.97 9.59 9.66
C ARG A 42 10.79 8.12 10.01
N TRP A 43 9.69 7.51 9.60
CA TRP A 43 9.50 6.07 9.72
C TRP A 43 10.34 5.33 8.68
N ILE A 44 10.39 5.82 7.44
CA ILE A 44 11.25 5.27 6.38
C ILE A 44 12.73 5.34 6.79
N ASP A 45 13.19 6.46 7.36
CA ASP A 45 14.54 6.59 7.91
C ASP A 45 14.80 5.57 9.02
N GLY A 46 13.80 5.32 9.87
CA GLY A 46 13.87 4.28 10.90
C GLY A 46 13.96 2.87 10.31
N CYS A 47 13.29 2.59 9.18
CA CYS A 47 13.43 1.33 8.47
C CYS A 47 14.84 1.18 7.87
N ALA A 48 15.37 2.23 7.23
CA ALA A 48 16.73 2.20 6.70
C ALA A 48 17.77 1.97 7.81
N ALA A 49 17.64 2.67 8.94
CA ALA A 49 18.54 2.52 10.08
C ALA A 49 18.50 1.11 10.72
N LYS A 50 17.38 0.40 10.57
CA LYS A 50 17.21 -0.98 11.03
C LYS A 50 17.66 -2.03 10.01
N GLY A 51 18.12 -1.62 8.83
CA GLY A 51 18.60 -2.51 7.78
C GLY A 51 17.52 -3.23 6.99
N PHE A 52 16.31 -2.67 6.90
CA PHE A 52 15.30 -3.18 5.98
C PHE A 52 15.75 -2.96 4.52
N ASP A 53 15.31 -3.83 3.61
CA ASP A 53 15.57 -3.69 2.17
C ASP A 53 14.50 -2.83 1.45
N ALA A 54 13.29 -2.79 2.02
CA ALA A 54 12.14 -2.16 1.39
C ALA A 54 11.10 -1.65 2.39
N VAL A 55 10.23 -0.77 1.91
CA VAL A 55 9.04 -0.28 2.63
C VAL A 55 7.78 -0.42 1.79
N GLU A 56 6.64 -0.65 2.44
CA GLU A 56 5.32 -0.66 1.83
C GLU A 56 4.45 0.34 2.60
N PRO A 57 4.30 1.59 2.11
CA PRO A 57 3.32 2.50 2.68
C PRO A 57 1.91 2.07 2.30
N ASP A 58 1.07 1.81 3.29
CA ASP A 58 -0.31 1.41 3.09
C ASP A 58 -1.20 2.58 2.63
N ASN A 59 -2.45 2.26 2.27
CA ASN A 59 -3.55 3.19 2.05
C ASN A 59 -3.40 4.09 0.81
N TYR A 60 -2.72 3.62 -0.24
CA TYR A 60 -2.56 4.35 -1.51
C TYR A 60 -3.90 4.68 -2.19
N ASP A 61 -4.91 3.84 -1.96
CA ASP A 61 -6.28 3.95 -2.49
C ASP A 61 -7.21 4.86 -1.65
N SER A 62 -6.74 5.48 -0.57
CA SER A 62 -7.56 6.31 0.34
C SER A 62 -8.34 7.41 -0.38
N TYR A 63 -7.90 7.83 -1.57
CA TYR A 63 -8.63 8.80 -2.39
C TYR A 63 -10.05 8.32 -2.73
N THR A 64 -10.27 7.01 -2.89
CA THR A 64 -11.57 6.40 -3.18
C THR A 64 -12.57 6.57 -2.02
N ARG A 65 -12.06 6.60 -0.78
CA ARG A 65 -12.85 6.74 0.46
C ARG A 65 -12.89 8.17 1.01
N SER A 66 -12.31 9.12 0.27
CA SER A 66 -12.14 10.51 0.72
C SER A 66 -13.36 11.41 0.55
N ARG A 67 -14.51 10.89 0.08
CA ARG A 67 -15.69 11.70 -0.30
C ARG A 67 -15.36 12.79 -1.33
N HIS A 68 -14.57 12.43 -2.34
CA HIS A 68 -14.09 13.31 -3.43
C HIS A 68 -13.17 14.46 -3.00
N LEU A 69 -12.61 14.41 -1.79
CA LEU A 69 -11.66 15.42 -1.31
C LEU A 69 -10.24 15.20 -1.83
N LEU A 70 -9.90 13.95 -2.19
CA LEU A 70 -8.62 13.57 -2.74
C LEU A 70 -8.80 12.90 -4.10
N THR A 71 -7.81 13.06 -4.97
CA THR A 71 -7.78 12.46 -6.29
C THR A 71 -6.69 11.39 -6.40
N ALA A 72 -6.77 10.56 -7.45
CA ALA A 72 -5.68 9.65 -7.81
C ALA A 72 -4.36 10.40 -8.08
N GLN A 73 -4.43 11.62 -8.62
CA GLN A 73 -3.26 12.47 -8.84
C GLN A 73 -2.64 12.94 -7.53
N ASP A 74 -3.44 13.26 -6.50
CA ASP A 74 -2.95 13.62 -5.18
C ASP A 74 -2.24 12.44 -4.51
N ALA A 75 -2.85 11.25 -4.57
CA ALA A 75 -2.26 10.01 -4.07
C ALA A 75 -0.94 9.70 -4.79
N THR A 76 -0.92 9.73 -6.12
CA THR A 76 0.29 9.49 -6.93
C THR A 76 1.40 10.49 -6.60
N ALA A 77 1.05 11.78 -6.46
CA ALA A 77 2.00 12.83 -6.12
C ALA A 77 2.58 12.64 -4.71
N PHE A 78 1.77 12.18 -3.76
CA PHE A 78 2.20 11.89 -2.41
C PHE A 78 3.14 10.69 -2.37
N VAL A 79 2.78 9.56 -2.97
CA VAL A 79 3.64 8.37 -3.04
C VAL A 79 4.96 8.68 -3.73
N ARG A 80 4.97 9.49 -4.79
CA ARG A 80 6.22 9.92 -5.44
C ARG A 80 7.19 10.65 -4.49
N LEU A 81 6.69 11.42 -3.52
CA LEU A 81 7.55 12.04 -2.50
C LEU A 81 8.16 10.98 -1.58
N LEU A 82 7.38 9.96 -1.21
CA LEU A 82 7.85 8.86 -0.36
C LEU A 82 8.87 8.00 -1.09
N SER A 83 8.62 7.66 -2.36
CA SER A 83 9.52 6.86 -3.19
C SER A 83 10.87 7.54 -3.36
N ALA A 84 10.88 8.84 -3.68
CA ALA A 84 12.12 9.59 -3.80
C ALA A 84 12.94 9.58 -2.50
N HIS A 85 12.27 9.65 -1.34
CA HIS A 85 12.95 9.57 -0.04
C HIS A 85 13.43 8.16 0.28
N ALA A 86 12.64 7.11 -0.01
CA ALA A 86 13.02 5.72 0.17
C ALA A 86 14.27 5.37 -0.66
N HIS A 87 14.27 5.75 -1.95
CA HIS A 87 15.40 5.53 -2.85
C HIS A 87 16.68 6.24 -2.41
N ALA A 88 16.57 7.47 -1.89
CA ALA A 88 17.71 8.19 -1.31
C ALA A 88 18.32 7.48 -0.08
N ARG A 89 17.60 6.51 0.51
CA ARG A 89 17.98 5.73 1.68
C ARG A 89 18.29 4.27 1.31
N HIS A 90 18.43 3.99 0.01
CA HIS A 90 18.69 2.67 -0.55
C HIS A 90 17.61 1.63 -0.23
N LEU A 91 16.37 2.09 0.00
CA LEU A 91 15.20 1.24 0.19
C LEU A 91 14.41 1.13 -1.11
N ALA A 92 14.00 -0.08 -1.48
CA ALA A 92 12.92 -0.25 -2.45
C ALA A 92 11.57 0.16 -1.83
N ILE A 93 10.59 0.48 -2.68
CA ILE A 93 9.25 0.87 -2.22
C ILE A 93 8.15 0.16 -3.00
N ALA A 94 7.18 -0.37 -2.27
CA ALA A 94 6.06 -1.11 -2.83
C ALA A 94 4.85 -0.23 -3.13
N GLN A 95 4.11 -0.58 -4.19
CA GLN A 95 2.70 -0.23 -4.30
C GLN A 95 1.88 -1.13 -3.39
N LYS A 96 1.04 -0.56 -2.52
CA LYS A 96 0.01 -1.31 -1.79
C LYS A 96 -1.33 -1.23 -2.50
N ASN A 97 -1.85 -2.39 -2.91
CA ASN A 97 -3.14 -2.54 -3.62
C ASN A 97 -3.28 -1.53 -4.77
N THR A 98 -4.49 -0.98 -4.99
CA THR A 98 -4.75 0.11 -5.94
C THR A 98 -4.38 -0.27 -7.38
N VAL A 99 -4.95 -1.37 -7.89
CA VAL A 99 -4.63 -1.92 -9.22
C VAL A 99 -4.86 -0.90 -10.33
N GLU A 100 -5.81 0.01 -10.15
CA GLU A 100 -6.16 1.10 -11.05
C GLU A 100 -4.98 2.04 -11.31
N LEU A 101 -4.05 2.16 -10.36
CA LEU A 101 -2.85 2.99 -10.47
C LEU A 101 -1.57 2.19 -10.78
N ALA A 102 -1.65 0.86 -10.92
CA ALA A 102 -0.49 0.03 -11.27
C ALA A 102 0.17 0.48 -12.59
N GLY A 103 -0.62 0.95 -13.55
CA GLY A 103 -0.13 1.47 -14.84
C GLY A 103 0.76 2.72 -14.71
N VAL A 104 0.65 3.48 -13.62
CA VAL A 104 1.45 4.70 -13.38
C VAL A 104 2.59 4.48 -12.39
N ARG A 105 2.94 3.23 -12.03
CA ARG A 105 4.02 2.91 -11.06
C ARG A 105 5.33 3.66 -11.32
N LYS A 106 5.72 3.86 -12.58
CA LYS A 106 6.99 4.53 -12.95
C LYS A 106 6.95 6.01 -12.59
N LYS A 107 5.78 6.65 -12.74
CA LYS A 107 5.58 8.04 -12.32
C LYS A 107 5.57 8.17 -10.79
N ALA A 108 5.05 7.16 -10.10
CA ALA A 108 5.06 7.09 -8.64
C ALA A 108 6.42 6.66 -8.06
N GLY A 109 7.32 6.08 -8.87
CA GLY A 109 8.62 5.57 -8.43
C GLY A 109 8.52 4.25 -7.64
N LEU A 110 7.54 3.40 -7.95
CA LEU A 110 7.30 2.14 -7.22
C LEU A 110 8.03 0.96 -7.90
N ASP A 111 8.66 0.11 -7.09
CA ASP A 111 9.60 -0.92 -7.55
C ASP A 111 8.94 -2.31 -7.71
N PHE A 112 7.99 -2.61 -6.82
CA PHE A 112 7.21 -3.85 -6.75
C PHE A 112 5.81 -3.57 -6.20
N ALA A 113 4.94 -4.58 -6.17
CA ALA A 113 3.61 -4.47 -5.57
C ALA A 113 3.42 -5.46 -4.43
N VAL A 114 2.64 -5.04 -3.43
CA VAL A 114 2.02 -5.89 -2.43
C VAL A 114 0.52 -5.79 -2.65
N ALA A 115 -0.08 -6.89 -3.10
CA ALA A 115 -1.48 -6.97 -3.51
C ALA A 115 -2.22 -7.97 -2.62
N GLU A 116 -3.21 -7.48 -1.90
CA GLU A 116 -4.15 -8.29 -1.15
C GLU A 116 -5.25 -8.78 -2.10
N GLU A 117 -5.52 -10.08 -2.03
CA GLU A 117 -6.65 -10.78 -2.64
C GLU A 117 -6.74 -10.64 -4.17
N CYS A 118 -5.62 -10.42 -4.86
CA CYS A 118 -5.64 -10.27 -6.32
C CYS A 118 -6.20 -11.52 -7.04
N GLY A 119 -6.08 -12.71 -6.44
CA GLY A 119 -6.68 -13.93 -6.94
C GLY A 119 -8.19 -13.91 -6.76
N ALA A 120 -8.67 -13.52 -5.58
CA ALA A 120 -10.10 -13.40 -5.32
C ALA A 120 -10.78 -12.42 -6.30
N TYR A 121 -10.13 -11.29 -6.59
CA TYR A 121 -10.66 -10.21 -7.43
C TYR A 121 -10.25 -10.25 -8.92
N ASP A 122 -9.55 -11.30 -9.38
CA ASP A 122 -9.07 -11.42 -10.77
C ASP A 122 -8.08 -10.32 -11.23
N GLU A 123 -7.32 -9.76 -10.30
CA GLU A 123 -6.42 -8.61 -10.52
C GLU A 123 -4.95 -8.99 -10.70
N CYS A 124 -4.54 -10.22 -10.38
CA CYS A 124 -3.12 -10.60 -10.35
C CYS A 124 -2.40 -10.33 -11.68
N GLY A 125 -3.10 -10.49 -12.82
CA GLY A 125 -2.53 -10.24 -14.14
C GLY A 125 -2.18 -8.77 -14.39
N ALA A 126 -2.97 -7.84 -13.86
CA ALA A 126 -2.72 -6.42 -14.00
C ALA A 126 -1.48 -6.00 -13.19
N TYR A 127 -1.33 -6.49 -11.96
CA TYR A 127 -0.12 -6.29 -11.17
C TYR A 127 1.10 -6.94 -11.81
N ALA A 128 0.99 -8.21 -12.23
CA ALA A 128 2.06 -8.96 -12.88
C ALA A 128 2.62 -8.20 -14.11
N LYS A 129 1.72 -7.76 -14.99
CA LYS A 129 2.07 -6.95 -16.17
C LYS A 129 2.68 -5.61 -15.78
N ALA A 130 2.11 -4.94 -14.78
CA ALA A 130 2.59 -3.64 -14.36
C ALA A 130 3.99 -3.74 -13.74
N PHE A 131 4.26 -4.71 -12.88
CA PHE A 131 5.48 -4.77 -12.07
C PHE A 131 6.53 -5.77 -12.56
N ASP A 132 6.39 -6.28 -13.78
CA ASP A 132 7.29 -7.29 -14.36
C ASP A 132 7.42 -8.51 -13.43
N ASP A 133 6.27 -9.01 -12.96
CA ASP A 133 6.10 -10.13 -12.01
C ASP A 133 6.67 -9.90 -10.60
N ARG A 134 7.17 -8.71 -10.27
CA ARG A 134 7.58 -8.33 -8.90
C ARG A 134 6.36 -8.01 -8.04
N VAL A 135 5.60 -9.05 -7.67
CA VAL A 135 4.37 -8.93 -6.88
C VAL A 135 4.39 -9.93 -5.73
N LEU A 136 4.15 -9.41 -4.52
CA LEU A 136 3.81 -10.19 -3.34
C LEU A 136 2.29 -10.21 -3.21
N VAL A 137 1.69 -11.39 -3.29
CA VAL A 137 0.25 -11.60 -3.22
C VAL A 137 -0.10 -12.18 -1.86
N ILE A 138 -1.04 -11.53 -1.18
CA ILE A 138 -1.59 -11.98 0.11
C ILE A 138 -3.05 -12.38 -0.10
N GLU A 139 -3.39 -13.62 0.16
CA GLU A 139 -4.77 -14.11 0.11
C GLU A 139 -5.28 -14.36 1.54
N TYR A 140 -6.55 -14.07 1.81
CA TYR A 140 -7.15 -14.35 3.12
C TYR A 140 -7.97 -15.64 3.14
N THR A 141 -8.30 -16.18 1.96
CA THR A 141 -9.11 -17.39 1.82
C THR A 141 -8.36 -18.51 1.08
N ASP A 142 -8.77 -19.77 1.33
CA ASP A 142 -8.22 -20.90 0.57
C ASP A 142 -8.63 -20.86 -0.91
N SER A 143 -9.81 -20.33 -1.23
CA SER A 143 -10.25 -20.13 -2.61
C SER A 143 -9.38 -19.09 -3.33
N GLY A 144 -9.09 -17.97 -2.69
CA GLY A 144 -8.21 -16.93 -3.22
C GLY A 144 -6.80 -17.47 -3.48
N LEU A 145 -6.23 -18.19 -2.50
CA LEU A 145 -4.93 -18.86 -2.64
C LEU A 145 -4.91 -19.82 -3.85
N ARG A 146 -5.91 -20.70 -3.97
CA ARG A 146 -5.98 -21.65 -5.10
C ARG A 146 -6.07 -20.93 -6.44
N LYS A 147 -6.87 -19.87 -6.52
CA LYS A 147 -7.09 -19.11 -7.75
C LYS A 147 -5.86 -18.30 -8.17
N ALA A 148 -5.21 -17.61 -7.24
CA ALA A 148 -3.95 -16.91 -7.51
C ALA A 148 -2.86 -17.91 -7.98
N ARG A 149 -2.73 -19.06 -7.30
CA ARG A 149 -1.72 -20.07 -7.64
C ARG A 149 -1.97 -20.76 -8.97
N SER A 150 -3.23 -21.04 -9.34
CA SER A 150 -3.54 -21.71 -10.61
C SER A 150 -3.13 -20.87 -11.82
N GLY A 151 -3.28 -19.54 -11.74
CA GLY A 151 -2.88 -18.62 -12.81
C GLY A 151 -1.42 -18.15 -12.74
N TYR A 152 -0.87 -17.98 -11.53
CA TYR A 152 0.33 -17.18 -11.31
C TYR A 152 1.37 -17.80 -10.37
N GLY A 153 1.16 -19.03 -9.86
CA GLY A 153 2.01 -19.63 -8.82
C GLY A 153 3.46 -19.91 -9.22
N GLY A 154 3.79 -19.91 -10.51
CA GLY A 154 5.17 -20.01 -11.02
C GLY A 154 5.84 -18.67 -11.32
N ARG A 155 5.13 -17.55 -11.15
CA ARG A 155 5.57 -16.20 -11.53
C ARG A 155 5.59 -15.25 -10.34
N LEU A 156 4.55 -15.28 -9.51
CA LEU A 156 4.35 -14.36 -8.39
C LEU A 156 4.66 -15.04 -7.06
N SER A 157 5.00 -14.24 -6.05
CA SER A 157 5.16 -14.73 -4.67
C SER A 157 3.81 -14.70 -3.97
N ILE A 158 3.22 -15.85 -3.66
CA ILE A 158 1.84 -15.95 -3.17
C ILE A 158 1.81 -16.60 -1.79
N VAL A 159 1.14 -15.96 -0.83
CA VAL A 159 0.94 -16.47 0.53
C VAL A 159 -0.50 -16.24 0.96
N ARG A 160 -1.08 -17.21 1.68
CA ARG A 160 -2.29 -17.01 2.47
C ARG A 160 -1.94 -16.61 3.89
N ARG A 161 -2.61 -15.59 4.40
CA ARG A 161 -2.50 -15.10 5.78
C ARG A 161 -3.87 -15.03 6.46
N ASP A 162 -3.86 -14.86 7.77
CA ASP A 162 -5.02 -14.36 8.51
C ASP A 162 -5.12 -12.84 8.34
N VAL A 163 -6.34 -12.30 8.41
CA VAL A 163 -6.62 -10.86 8.19
C VAL A 163 -5.86 -9.97 9.17
N LEU A 164 -5.63 -10.46 10.40
CA LEU A 164 -4.90 -9.72 11.43
C LEU A 164 -3.38 -9.83 11.31
N VAL A 165 -2.87 -10.52 10.28
CA VAL A 165 -1.45 -10.75 10.00
C VAL A 165 -0.65 -11.17 11.24
N SER A 166 -1.25 -12.00 12.09
CA SER A 166 -0.73 -12.37 13.40
C SER A 166 0.63 -13.07 13.36
N THR A 167 1.39 -13.01 14.46
CA THR A 167 2.74 -13.63 14.52
C THR A 167 2.66 -15.13 14.84
N PRO A 168 3.71 -15.90 14.50
CA PRO A 168 3.83 -17.29 14.96
C PRO A 168 3.62 -17.37 16.49
N GLY A 169 2.79 -18.31 16.93
CA GLY A 169 2.41 -18.49 18.33
C GLY A 169 1.01 -17.98 18.68
N SER A 170 0.38 -17.17 17.82
CA SER A 170 -1.06 -16.86 17.93
C SER A 170 -1.92 -18.09 17.59
N THR A 171 -3.08 -18.23 18.25
CA THR A 171 -4.09 -19.25 17.90
C THR A 171 -4.70 -19.02 16.52
N ASP A 172 -4.73 -17.77 16.07
CA ASP A 172 -5.33 -17.36 14.80
C ASP A 172 -4.31 -17.35 13.65
N TYR A 173 -3.08 -17.79 13.90
CA TYR A 173 -1.98 -17.72 12.94
C TYR A 173 -2.22 -18.61 11.71
N ILE A 174 -2.34 -17.97 10.54
CA ILE A 174 -2.44 -18.66 9.26
C ILE A 174 -1.27 -18.26 8.38
N ARG A 175 -0.44 -19.23 7.96
CA ARG A 175 0.52 -19.04 6.87
C ARG A 175 0.54 -20.27 5.97
N ARG A 176 0.13 -20.09 4.71
CA ARG A 176 0.17 -21.15 3.68
C ARG A 176 0.71 -20.61 2.37
N THR A 177 1.56 -21.38 1.71
CA THR A 177 2.11 -21.05 0.38
C THR A 177 1.80 -22.14 -0.66
N ARG A 178 1.07 -23.18 -0.24
CA ARG A 178 0.65 -24.31 -1.07
C ARG A 178 -0.80 -24.64 -0.75
#